data_AF-A0A3L6NDD2-F1
#
_entry.id   AF-A0A3L6NDD2-F1
#
_cell.length_a   1.000
_cell.length_b   1.000
_cell.length_c   1.000
_cell.angle_alpha   90.00
_cell.angle_beta   90.00
_cell.angle_gamma   90.00
#
_symmetry.space_group_name_H-M   'P 1'
#
loop_
_entity.id
_entity.type
_entity.pdbx_description
1 polymer ?
#
loop_
_entity_poly.entity_id
_entity_poly.type
_entity_poly.pdbx_seq_one_letter_code
_entity_poly.pdbx_strand_id
1 'polypeptide(L)'
;MKPRCPSFWITLGILYFNIGQNNDSLDALTRAVELNAHIWEPWYNLGVLYDSCNGQHSDAADAFYKCLQRKPELSNVRARLEAQQSYAEGLNEELLGGSLIHEMVNSPLDGKHGW
;
A
#
# COMPACT_ATOMS: atom_id res chain seq x y z
N MET A 1 -30.84 8.55 -11.44
CA MET A 1 -30.04 7.87 -12.49
C MET A 1 -28.59 7.82 -12.00
N LYS A 2 -27.96 6.65 -11.86
CA LYS A 2 -26.56 6.57 -11.40
C LYS A 2 -25.63 7.04 -12.54
N PRO A 3 -24.67 7.96 -12.28
CA PRO A 3 -23.69 8.35 -13.30
C PRO A 3 -22.89 7.14 -13.77
N ARG A 4 -22.83 6.93 -15.08
CA ARG A 4 -22.08 5.82 -15.72
C ARG A 4 -20.66 6.20 -16.12
N CYS A 5 -20.23 7.43 -15.85
CA CYS A 5 -18.91 7.93 -16.21
C CYS A 5 -17.93 7.71 -15.03
N PRO A 6 -16.84 6.94 -15.20
CA PRO A 6 -15.83 6.75 -14.16
C PRO A 6 -15.25 8.07 -13.63
N SER A 7 -15.07 9.07 -14.51
CA SER A 7 -14.54 10.39 -14.16
C SER A 7 -15.33 11.09 -13.05
N PHE A 8 -16.66 10.96 -13.06
CA PHE A 8 -17.51 11.53 -12.01
C PHE A 8 -17.16 10.93 -10.64
N TRP A 9 -17.05 9.61 -10.57
CA TRP A 9 -16.74 8.89 -9.34
C TRP A 9 -15.30 9.13 -8.87
N ILE A 10 -14.35 9.31 -9.80
CA ILE A 10 -12.98 9.72 -9.49
C ILE A 10 -12.97 11.10 -8.83
N THR A 11 -13.61 12.09 -9.46
CA THR A 11 -13.69 13.45 -8.90
C THR A 11 -14.36 13.45 -7.54
N LEU A 12 -15.46 12.71 -7.38
CA LEU A 12 -16.15 12.59 -6.10
C LEU A 12 -15.26 11.97 -5.02
N GLY A 13 -14.52 10.92 -5.35
CA GLY A 13 -13.58 10.27 -4.43
C GLY A 13 -12.45 11.20 -3.97
N ILE A 14 -11.89 12.00 -4.87
CA ILE A 14 -10.88 13.01 -4.54
C ILE A 14 -11.46 14.08 -3.60
N LEU A 15 -12.70 14.53 -3.84
CA LEU A 15 -13.36 15.52 -2.99
C LEU A 15 -13.60 14.98 -1.59
N TYR A 16 -14.09 13.73 -1.46
CA TYR A 16 -14.26 13.08 -0.16
C TYR A 16 -12.95 12.94 0.61
N PHE A 17 -11.88 12.55 -0.09
CA PHE A 17 -10.54 12.47 0.50
C PHE A 17 -10.07 13.83 1.06
N ASN A 18 -10.24 14.90 0.29
CA ASN A 18 -9.81 16.25 0.70
C ASN A 18 -10.55 16.78 1.94
N ILE A 19 -11.76 16.28 2.22
CA ILE A 19 -12.53 16.64 3.42
C ILE A 19 -12.40 15.60 4.56
N GLY A 20 -11.48 14.65 4.44
CA GLY A 20 -11.21 13.62 5.45
C GLY A 20 -12.24 12.50 5.52
N GLN A 21 -13.15 12.40 4.55
CA GLN A 21 -14.15 11.33 4.45
C GLN A 21 -13.57 10.13 3.69
N ASN A 22 -12.62 9.44 4.33
CA ASN A 22 -11.85 8.36 3.70
C ASN A 22 -12.73 7.18 3.25
N ASN A 23 -13.76 6.82 4.02
CA ASN A 23 -14.68 5.73 3.65
C ASN A 23 -15.52 6.07 2.40
N ASP A 24 -16.05 7.29 2.34
CA ASP A 24 -16.81 7.75 1.17
C ASP A 24 -15.91 7.91 -0.07
N SER A 25 -14.64 8.27 0.14
CA SER A 25 -13.62 8.28 -0.90
C SER A 25 -13.38 6.87 -1.46
N LEU A 26 -13.18 5.88 -0.57
CA LEU A 26 -13.01 4.49 -0.96
C LEU A 26 -14.20 3.97 -1.76
N ASP A 27 -15.43 4.24 -1.29
CA ASP A 27 -16.66 3.86 -1.97
C ASP A 27 -16.75 4.47 -3.39
N ALA A 28 -16.44 5.75 -3.53
CA ALA A 28 -16.50 6.44 -4.81
C ALA A 28 -15.42 5.92 -5.77
N LEU A 29 -14.18 5.77 -5.32
CA LEU A 29 -13.09 5.26 -6.15
C LEU A 29 -13.31 3.79 -6.56
N THR A 30 -13.85 2.96 -5.66
CA THR A 30 -14.23 1.57 -5.98
C THR A 30 -15.28 1.51 -7.08
N ARG A 31 -16.32 2.37 -7.02
CA ARG A 31 -17.31 2.48 -8.11
C ARG A 31 -16.69 2.91 -9.44
N ALA A 32 -15.68 3.79 -9.42
CA ALA A 32 -14.96 4.16 -10.64
C ALA A 32 -14.24 2.95 -11.28
N VAL A 33 -13.61 2.11 -10.45
CA VAL A 33 -12.99 0.85 -10.89
C VAL A 33 -14.02 -0.13 -11.45
N GLU A 34 -15.17 -0.29 -10.77
CA GLU A 34 -16.26 -1.18 -11.22
C GLU A 34 -16.83 -0.75 -12.58
N LEU A 35 -16.90 0.56 -12.84
CA LEU A 35 -17.35 1.08 -14.13
C LEU A 35 -16.31 0.91 -15.24
N ASN A 36 -15.02 1.06 -14.93
CA ASN A 36 -13.94 0.80 -15.88
C ASN A 36 -12.59 0.52 -15.18
N ALA A 37 -12.22 -0.76 -15.12
CA ALA A 37 -10.98 -1.21 -14.48
C ALA A 37 -9.70 -0.97 -15.31
N HIS A 38 -9.83 -0.48 -16.54
CA HIS A 38 -8.70 -0.17 -17.45
C HIS A 38 -8.20 1.27 -17.33
N ILE A 39 -8.89 2.13 -16.58
CA ILE A 39 -8.47 3.50 -16.29
C ILE A 39 -7.48 3.46 -15.12
N TRP A 40 -6.37 4.20 -15.21
CA TRP A 40 -5.31 4.17 -14.20
C TRP A 40 -5.61 5.08 -13.00
N GLU A 41 -6.35 6.17 -13.21
CA GLU A 41 -6.62 7.22 -12.24
C GLU A 41 -7.28 6.72 -10.94
N PRO A 42 -8.32 5.86 -10.94
CA PRO A 42 -8.90 5.33 -9.71
C PRO A 42 -7.88 4.55 -8.87
N TRP A 43 -7.03 3.75 -9.51
CA TRP A 43 -6.00 2.97 -8.83
C TRP A 43 -4.94 3.86 -8.18
N TYR A 44 -4.53 4.92 -8.87
CA TYR A 44 -3.64 5.92 -8.29
C TYR A 44 -4.24 6.58 -7.04
N ASN A 45 -5.50 7.02 -7.13
CA ASN A 45 -6.18 7.68 -6.01
C ASN A 45 -6.45 6.72 -4.84
N LEU A 46 -6.76 5.45 -5.11
CA LEU A 46 -6.85 4.41 -4.07
C LEU A 46 -5.51 4.22 -3.38
N GLY A 47 -4.40 4.18 -4.12
CA GLY A 47 -3.07 4.11 -3.54
C GLY A 47 -2.76 5.33 -2.65
N VAL A 48 -3.13 6.54 -3.07
CA VAL A 48 -3.03 7.75 -2.22
C VAL A 48 -3.84 7.61 -0.95
N LEU A 49 -5.09 7.16 -1.06
CA LEU A 49 -6.00 7.00 0.05
C LEU A 49 -5.44 5.99 1.08
N TYR A 50 -4.97 4.83 0.64
CA TYR A 50 -4.39 3.83 1.53
C TYR A 50 -3.07 4.30 2.15
N ASP A 51 -2.20 4.97 1.37
CA ASP A 51 -0.94 5.53 1.87
C ASP A 51 -1.14 6.60 2.95
N SER A 52 -2.28 7.29 2.93
CA SER A 52 -2.66 8.25 3.98
C SER A 52 -3.22 7.60 5.26
N CYS A 53 -3.57 6.32 5.19
CA CYS A 53 -4.18 5.58 6.29
C CYS A 53 -3.11 4.79 7.05
N ASN A 54 -3.14 4.84 8.37
CA ASN A 54 -2.12 4.22 9.21
C ASN A 54 -2.10 2.69 9.02
N GLY A 55 -0.99 2.15 8.51
CA GLY A 55 -0.76 0.70 8.39
C GLY A 55 -1.27 0.03 7.11
N GLN A 56 -1.78 0.77 6.12
CA GLN A 56 -2.29 0.20 4.86
C GLN A 56 -1.25 0.22 3.71
N HIS A 57 0.03 0.02 4.04
CA HIS A 57 1.13 0.06 3.08
C HIS A 57 1.01 -1.01 1.98
N SER A 58 0.52 -2.21 2.31
CA SER A 58 0.29 -3.29 1.34
C SER A 58 -0.81 -2.93 0.34
N ASP A 59 -1.93 -2.38 0.82
CA ASP A 59 -3.05 -1.99 -0.03
C ASP A 59 -2.65 -0.83 -0.95
N ALA A 60 -1.84 0.11 -0.43
CA ALA A 60 -1.27 1.20 -1.21
C ALA A 60 -0.35 0.68 -2.33
N ALA A 61 0.56 -0.25 -2.00
CA ALA A 61 1.46 -0.87 -2.97
C ALA A 61 0.67 -1.61 -4.07
N ASP A 62 -0.33 -2.40 -3.71
CA ASP A 62 -1.18 -3.12 -4.66
C ASP A 62 -1.93 -2.17 -5.60
N ALA A 63 -2.45 -1.06 -5.08
CA ALA A 63 -3.14 -0.05 -5.86
C ALA A 63 -2.18 0.66 -6.83
N PHE A 64 -0.98 1.05 -6.38
CA PHE A 64 0.04 1.64 -7.26
C PHE A 64 0.53 0.66 -8.33
N TYR A 65 0.70 -0.61 -7.97
CA TYR A 65 1.05 -1.66 -8.93
C TYR A 65 -0.03 -1.80 -10.02
N LYS A 66 -1.31 -1.88 -9.63
CA LYS A 66 -2.43 -1.91 -10.58
C LYS A 66 -2.47 -0.65 -11.46
N CYS A 67 -2.19 0.53 -10.90
CA CYS A 67 -2.05 1.77 -11.66
C CYS A 67 -0.94 1.64 -12.74
N LEU A 68 0.26 1.20 -12.36
CA LEU A 68 1.40 1.05 -13.27
C LEU A 68 1.21 -0.04 -14.32
N GLN A 69 0.42 -1.08 -14.05
CA GLN A 69 0.04 -2.05 -15.07
C GLN A 69 -0.76 -1.42 -16.23
N ARG A 70 -1.48 -0.31 -15.98
CA ARG A 70 -2.25 0.41 -17.00
C ARG A 70 -1.44 1.57 -17.59
N LYS A 71 -0.64 2.25 -16.77
CA LYS A 71 0.17 3.40 -17.19
C LYS A 71 1.61 3.31 -16.65
N PRO A 72 2.49 2.53 -17.31
CA PRO A 72 3.83 2.21 -16.82
C PRO A 72 4.79 3.42 -16.74
N GLU A 73 4.51 4.48 -17.50
CA GLU A 73 5.35 5.67 -17.64
C GLU A 73 5.26 6.65 -16.45
N LEU A 74 4.38 6.39 -15.48
CA LEU A 74 4.22 7.21 -14.29
C LEU A 74 5.38 7.01 -13.29
N SER A 75 6.49 7.69 -13.51
CA SER A 75 7.67 7.64 -12.65
C SER A 75 7.38 8.04 -11.20
N ASN A 76 6.48 9.00 -10.98
CA ASN A 76 6.02 9.41 -9.66
C ASN A 76 5.29 8.27 -8.91
N VAL A 77 4.49 7.46 -9.61
CA VAL A 77 3.80 6.32 -9.00
C VAL A 77 4.76 5.18 -8.72
N ARG A 78 5.74 4.97 -9.62
CA ARG A 78 6.82 4.00 -9.39
C ARG A 78 7.63 4.31 -8.15
N ALA A 79 8.05 5.56 -7.97
CA ALA A 79 8.78 5.98 -6.78
C ALA A 79 7.97 5.74 -5.49
N ARG A 80 6.65 5.93 -5.52
CA ARG A 80 5.78 5.64 -4.38
C ARG A 80 5.68 4.15 -4.09
N LEU A 81 5.55 3.30 -5.12
CA LEU A 81 5.54 1.85 -4.98
C LEU A 81 6.85 1.34 -4.36
N GLU A 82 7.98 1.81 -4.86
CA GLU A 82 9.31 1.48 -4.34
C GLU A 82 9.46 1.89 -2.86
N ALA A 83 8.96 3.07 -2.49
CA ALA A 83 8.95 3.52 -1.09
C ALA A 83 8.12 2.60 -0.17
N GLN A 84 6.95 2.13 -0.63
CA GLN A 84 6.14 1.18 0.16
C GLN A 84 6.84 -0.17 0.33
N GLN A 85 7.52 -0.65 -0.71
CA GLN A 85 8.27 -1.91 -0.66
C GLN A 85 9.47 -1.83 0.27
N SER A 86 10.26 -0.75 0.18
CA SER A 86 11.39 -0.52 1.07
C SER A 86 10.96 -0.40 2.54
N TYR A 87 9.81 0.24 2.81
CA TYR A 87 9.26 0.29 4.15
C TYR A 87 8.90 -1.10 4.69
N ALA A 88 8.28 -1.95 3.86
CA ALA A 88 7.96 -3.33 4.23
C ALA A 88 9.22 -4.19 4.47
N GLU A 89 10.28 -4.00 3.67
CA GLU A 89 11.57 -4.67 3.85
C GLU A 89 12.26 -4.25 5.17
N GLY A 90 12.28 -2.95 5.47
CA GLY A 90 12.88 -2.44 6.72
C GLY A 90 12.19 -2.98 7.98
N LEU A 91 10.86 -3.11 7.96
CA LEU A 91 10.11 -3.73 9.06
C LEU A 91 10.48 -5.22 9.25
N ASN A 92 10.70 -5.94 8.15
CA ASN A 92 11.11 -7.35 8.22
C ASN A 92 12.52 -7.50 8.81
N GLU A 93 13.46 -6.63 8.42
CA GLU A 93 14.81 -6.65 8.97
C GLU A 93 14.85 -6.31 10.46
N GLU A 94 14.06 -5.34 10.93
CA GLU A 94 13.95 -4.98 12.35
C GLU A 94 13.36 -6.13 13.18
N LEU A 95 12.30 -6.79 12.67
CA LEU A 95 11.68 -7.95 13.30
C LEU A 95 12.64 -9.15 13.38
N LEU A 96 13.35 -9.44 12.29
CA LEU A 96 14.34 -10.53 12.24
C LEU A 96 15.55 -10.24 13.14
N GLY A 97 16.00 -8.99 13.18
CA GLY A 97 17.08 -8.52 14.07
C GLY A 97 16.75 -8.72 15.54
N GLY A 98 15.50 -8.46 15.96
CA GLY A 98 15.04 -8.72 17.33
C GLY A 98 14.96 -10.21 17.70
N SER A 99 14.54 -11.05 16.74
CA SER A 99 14.41 -12.50 16.95
C SER A 99 15.76 -13.21 17.13
N LEU A 100 16.79 -12.80 16.37
CA LEU A 100 18.11 -13.43 16.43
C LEU A 100 18.79 -13.22 17.79
N ILE A 101 18.58 -12.06 18.42
CA ILE A 101 19.21 -11.71 19.71
C ILE A 101 18.61 -12.57 20.84
N HIS A 102 17.31 -12.89 20.78
CA HIS A 102 16.65 -13.72 21.80
C HIS A 102 17.04 -15.21 21.73
N GLU A 103 17.33 -15.73 20.53
CA GLU A 103 17.86 -17.10 20.36
C GLU A 103 19.33 -17.22 20.81
N MET A 104 20.17 -16.21 20.53
CA MET A 104 21.57 -16.22 20.95
C MET A 104 21.75 -16.12 22.47
N VAL A 105 20.85 -15.45 23.19
CA VAL A 105 20.91 -15.30 24.65
C VAL A 105 20.41 -16.56 25.40
N ASN A 106 19.58 -17.40 24.76
CA ASN A 106 19.02 -18.61 25.40
C ASN A 106 19.67 -19.93 24.95
N SER A 107 20.70 -19.91 24.11
CA SER A 107 21.45 -21.13 23.78
C SER A 107 22.30 -21.55 24.99
N PRO A 108 22.07 -22.72 25.62
CA PRO A 108 22.93 -23.20 26.68
C PRO A 108 24.32 -23.41 26.10
N LEU A 109 25.34 -22.79 26.70
CA LEU A 109 26.74 -23.12 26.45
C LEU A 109 26.94 -24.56 26.91
N ASP A 110 26.75 -25.54 26.02
CA ASP A 110 27.04 -26.93 26.32
C ASP A 110 28.57 -27.08 26.38
N GLY A 111 29.09 -26.84 27.58
CA GLY A 111 30.50 -26.85 27.92
C GLY A 111 31.05 -28.26 27.81
N LYS A 112 31.54 -28.63 26.64
CA LYS A 112 32.45 -29.79 26.48
C LYS A 112 33.89 -29.33 26.64
N HIS A 113 34.31 -29.14 27.89
CA HIS A 113 35.71 -29.24 28.30
C HIS A 113 35.83 -30.30 29.39
N GLY A 114 36.14 -31.53 28.97
CA GLY A 114 36.60 -32.61 29.83
C GLY A 114 38.03 -32.95 29.42
N TRP A 115 38.93 -32.89 30.42
CA TRP A 115 40.36 -33.18 30.35
C TRP A 115 40.67 -34.63 29.97
#